data_AF-A0A838VJW8-F1
#
_entry.id   AF-A0A838VJW8-F1
#
_cell.length_a   1.000
_cell.length_b   1.000
_cell.length_c   1.000
_cell.angle_alpha   90.00
_cell.angle_beta   90.00
_cell.angle_gamma   90.00
#
_symmetry.space_group_name_H-M   'P 1'
#
loop_
_entity.id
_entity.type
_entity.pdbx_description
1 polymer ?
#
loop_
_entity_poly.entity_id
_entity_poly.type
_entity_poly.pdbx_seq_one_letter_code
_entity_poly.pdbx_strand_id
1 'polypeptide(L)'
;IVIYPEGTRVPHGRRPALQPGFAGLYKALALPAVPVAVDSGRLWPRDRFLKRAGTVTFRFGEPIPPGLPREEIEARVFEAINVLNG
;
A
#
# COMPACT_ATOMS: atom_id res chain seq x y z
N ILE A 1 11.61 -3.54 6.79
CA ILE A 1 10.55 -4.53 6.47
C ILE A 1 9.67 -3.91 5.39
N VAL A 2 9.32 -4.66 4.35
CA VAL A 2 8.34 -4.23 3.32
C VAL A 2 7.17 -5.18 3.37
N ILE A 3 5.96 -4.64 3.38
CA ILE A 3 4.71 -5.41 3.45
C ILE A 3 3.71 -4.88 2.44
N TYR A 4 2.81 -5.75 2.00
CA TYR A 4 1.68 -5.41 1.15
C TYR A 4 0.41 -5.60 1.98
N PRO A 5 -0.11 -4.54 2.61
CA PRO A 5 -1.17 -4.67 3.62
C PRO A 5 -2.50 -5.15 3.03
N GLU A 6 -2.71 -5.05 1.72
CA GLU A 6 -3.88 -5.59 1.00
C GLU A 6 -3.80 -7.12 0.82
N GLY A 7 -2.64 -7.73 1.08
CA GLY A 7 -2.43 -9.19 1.07
C GLY A 7 -2.33 -9.84 -0.31
N THR A 8 -2.77 -9.17 -1.37
CA THR A 8 -2.65 -9.67 -2.74
C THR A 8 -2.55 -8.52 -3.74
N ARG A 9 -2.16 -8.82 -4.98
CA ARG A 9 -2.15 -7.82 -6.06
C ARG A 9 -3.57 -7.35 -6.35
N VAL A 10 -3.77 -6.04 -6.27
CA VAL A 10 -5.04 -5.36 -6.50
C VAL A 10 -5.07 -4.79 -7.92
N PRO A 11 -6.16 -4.99 -8.69
CA PRO A 11 -6.31 -4.33 -9.98
C PRO A 11 -6.25 -2.80 -9.84
N HIS A 12 -5.56 -2.13 -10.75
CA HIS A 12 -5.43 -0.67 -10.72
C HIS A 12 -6.81 0.01 -10.62
N GLY A 13 -6.92 1.02 -9.74
CA GLY A 13 -8.17 1.76 -9.50
C GLY A 13 -9.11 1.10 -8.48
N ARG A 14 -8.75 -0.07 -7.94
CA ARG A 14 -9.44 -0.68 -6.80
C ARG A 14 -8.71 -0.33 -5.50
N ARG A 15 -9.46 -0.21 -4.41
CA ARG A 15 -8.98 0.18 -3.08
C ARG A 15 -9.57 -0.74 -2.00
N PRO A 16 -9.21 -2.03 -1.95
CA PRO A 16 -9.74 -2.97 -0.97
C PRO A 16 -9.21 -2.68 0.45
N ALA A 17 -9.92 -3.20 1.45
CA ALA A 17 -9.53 -3.02 2.84
C ALA A 17 -8.16 -3.64 3.16
N LEU A 18 -7.45 -3.04 4.12
CA LEU A 18 -6.20 -3.58 4.64
C LEU A 18 -6.47 -4.84 5.47
N GLN A 19 -5.54 -5.80 5.42
CA GLN A 19 -5.56 -7.01 6.23
C GLN A 19 -5.10 -6.68 7.67
N PRO A 20 -5.69 -7.34 8.70
CA PRO A 20 -5.41 -7.04 10.11
C PRO A 20 -3.94 -7.26 10.51
N GLY A 21 -3.20 -8.08 9.76
CA GLY A 21 -1.77 -8.32 10.00
C GLY A 21 -0.91 -7.05 9.94
N PHE A 22 -1.34 -6.03 9.17
CA PHE A 22 -0.66 -4.74 9.13
C PHE A 22 -0.64 -4.06 10.51
N ALA A 23 -1.81 -3.87 11.12
CA ALA A 23 -1.93 -3.22 12.41
C ALA A 23 -1.21 -4.00 13.53
N GLY A 24 -1.20 -5.35 13.44
CA GLY A 24 -0.44 -6.20 14.35
C GLY A 24 1.06 -5.95 14.28
N LEU A 25 1.63 -5.95 13.07
CA LEU A 25 3.07 -5.69 12.86
C LEU A 25 3.46 -4.28 13.30
N TYR A 26 2.67 -3.27 12.96
CA TYR A 26 2.93 -1.89 13.33
C TYR A 26 3.03 -1.70 14.85
N LYS A 27 2.09 -2.30 15.61
CA LYS A 27 2.12 -2.25 17.08
C LYS A 27 3.30 -3.03 17.67
N ALA A 28 3.60 -4.21 17.13
CA ALA A 28 4.66 -5.08 17.65
C ALA A 28 6.06 -4.50 17.41
N LEU A 29 6.27 -3.84 16.27
CA LEU A 29 7.59 -3.34 15.89
C LEU A 29 7.91 -1.97 16.48
N ALA A 30 6.89 -1.15 16.79
CA ALA A 30 7.07 0.21 17.29
C ALA A 30 8.02 1.09 16.44
N LEU A 31 7.99 0.89 15.12
CA LEU A 31 8.78 1.64 14.13
C LEU A 31 7.89 2.58 13.31
N PRO A 32 8.44 3.68 12.76
CA PRO A 32 7.74 4.50 11.79
C PRO A 32 7.33 3.69 10.54
N ALA A 33 6.16 3.98 9.99
CA ALA A 33 5.67 3.38 8.75
C ALA A 33 5.70 4.40 7.61
N VAL A 34 6.34 4.07 6.49
CA VAL A 34 6.35 4.91 5.29
C VAL A 34 5.42 4.29 4.25
N PRO A 35 4.25 4.88 3.96
CA PRO A 35 3.36 4.36 2.91
C PRO A 35 3.95 4.65 1.53
N VAL A 36 3.80 3.69 0.61
CA VAL A 36 4.27 3.81 -0.77
C VAL A 36 3.15 3.40 -1.72
N ALA A 37 2.75 4.31 -2.61
CA ALA A 37 1.84 4.01 -3.71
C ALA A 37 2.63 3.63 -4.97
N VAL A 38 2.10 2.66 -5.73
CA VAL A 38 2.69 2.18 -6.98
C VAL A 38 1.60 1.89 -8.02
N ASP A 39 1.79 2.31 -9.27
CA ASP A 39 0.81 2.15 -10.36
C ASP A 39 1.18 1.06 -11.38
N SER A 40 2.15 0.19 -11.05
CA SER A 40 2.68 -0.87 -11.93
C SER A 40 1.60 -1.81 -12.48
N GLY A 41 0.48 -1.96 -11.78
CA GLY A 41 -0.69 -2.72 -12.23
C GLY A 41 -1.29 -2.24 -13.56
N ARG A 42 -1.03 -0.99 -13.99
CA ARG A 42 -1.43 -0.50 -15.33
C ARG A 42 -0.68 -1.21 -16.46
N LEU A 43 0.56 -1.59 -16.23
CA LEU A 43 1.45 -2.22 -17.22
C LEU A 43 1.52 -3.74 -17.03
N TRP A 44 1.52 -4.19 -15.78
CA TRP A 44 1.75 -5.59 -15.37
C TRP A 44 0.56 -6.11 -14.54
N PRO A 45 -0.64 -6.22 -15.12
CA PRO A 45 -1.84 -6.64 -14.38
C PRO A 45 -1.73 -8.11 -13.93
N ARG A 46 -2.43 -8.45 -12.85
CA ARG A 46 -2.37 -9.78 -12.21
C ARG A 46 -2.75 -10.93 -13.15
N ASP A 47 -3.75 -10.70 -13.99
CA ASP A 47 -4.49 -11.69 -14.79
C ASP A 47 -3.97 -11.82 -16.23
N ARG A 48 -2.89 -11.11 -16.60
CA ARG A 48 -2.30 -11.22 -17.93
C ARG A 48 -0.83 -11.60 -17.85
N PHE A 49 -0.44 -12.50 -18.74
CA PHE A 49 0.96 -12.91 -18.91
C PHE A 49 1.79 -11.80 -19.60
N LEU A 50 1.17 -11.04 -20.50
CA LEU A 50 1.85 -10.01 -21.27
C LEU A 50 2.07 -8.74 -20.43
N LYS A 51 3.34 -8.45 -20.14
CA LYS A 51 3.80 -7.20 -19.54
C LYS A 51 4.04 -6.17 -20.64
N ARG A 52 3.58 -4.94 -20.42
CA ARG A 52 3.82 -3.83 -21.36
C ARG A 52 5.00 -2.98 -20.87
N ALA A 53 5.77 -2.44 -21.83
CA ALA A 53 6.74 -1.40 -21.55
C ALA A 53 6.00 -0.07 -21.25
N GLY A 54 6.60 0.75 -20.39
CA GLY A 54 6.04 2.03 -19.96
C GLY A 54 6.65 2.48 -18.65
N THR A 55 6.16 3.59 -18.12
CA THR A 55 6.63 4.17 -16.85
C THR A 55 5.82 3.63 -15.68
N VAL A 56 6.52 3.23 -14.62
CA VAL A 56 5.92 2.93 -13.31
C VAL A 56 6.24 4.09 -12.37
N THR A 57 5.23 4.62 -11.72
CA THR A 57 5.33 5.69 -10.74
C THR A 57 5.35 5.09 -9.34
N PHE A 58 6.32 5.52 -8.53
CA PHE A 58 6.35 5.29 -7.10
C PHE A 58 6.16 6.62 -6.38
N ARG A 59 5.24 6.68 -5.42
CA ARG A 59 5.06 7.84 -4.54
C ARG A 59 5.24 7.42 -3.10
N PHE A 60 6.27 7.99 -2.47
CA PHE A 60 6.52 7.85 -1.04
C PHE A 60 5.69 8.90 -0.31
N GLY A 61 4.89 8.49 0.66
CA GLY A 61 4.19 9.40 1.56
C GLY A 61 5.06 9.77 2.76
N GLU A 62 4.53 10.66 3.59
CA GLU A 62 5.20 11.07 4.83
C GLU A 62 5.35 9.90 5.81
N PRO A 63 6.48 9.79 6.53
CA PRO A 63 6.64 8.82 7.60
C PRO A 63 5.58 9.01 8.69
N ILE A 64 4.87 7.93 9.00
CA ILE A 64 3.87 7.89 10.06
C ILE A 64 4.56 7.41 11.34
N PRO A 65 4.60 8.20 12.42
CA PRO A 65 5.27 7.82 13.66
C PRO A 65 4.56 6.65 14.34
N PRO A 66 5.27 5.80 15.11
CA PRO A 66 4.66 4.67 15.82
C PRO A 66 3.68 5.13 16.91
N GLY A 67 2.83 4.22 17.37
CA GLY A 67 1.97 4.43 18.55
C GLY A 67 0.57 5.00 18.26
N LEU A 68 0.26 5.32 17.00
CA LEU A 68 -1.10 5.75 16.63
C LEU A 68 -2.16 4.65 16.88
N PRO A 69 -3.41 5.04 17.20
CA PRO A 69 -4.56 4.13 17.23
C PRO A 69 -4.71 3.36 15.92
N ARG A 70 -5.22 2.13 16.01
CA ARG A 70 -5.36 1.23 14.85
C ARG A 70 -6.12 1.87 13.68
N GLU A 71 -7.27 2.45 13.97
CA GLU A 71 -8.14 3.07 12.96
C GLU A 71 -7.42 4.22 12.24
N GLU A 72 -6.66 5.01 12.99
CA GLU A 72 -5.93 6.16 12.45
C GLU A 72 -4.77 5.73 11.53
N ILE A 73 -3.96 4.76 11.95
CA ILE A 73 -2.85 4.27 11.10
C ILE A 73 -3.39 3.55 9.86
N GLU A 74 -4.45 2.74 9.99
CA GLU A 74 -5.07 2.05 8.86
C GLU A 74 -5.64 3.06 7.85
N ALA A 75 -6.35 4.10 8.31
CA ALA A 75 -6.88 5.14 7.42
C ALA A 75 -5.76 5.91 6.69
N ARG A 76 -4.73 6.36 7.42
CA ARG A 76 -3.61 7.11 6.82
C ARG A 76 -2.86 6.30 5.78
N VAL A 77 -2.54 5.04 6.10
CA VAL A 77 -1.86 4.14 5.15
C VAL A 77 -2.77 3.84 3.98
N PHE A 78 -4.05 3.55 4.21
CA PHE A 78 -5.00 3.25 3.14
C PHE A 78 -5.11 4.39 2.13
N GLU A 79 -5.25 5.64 2.57
CA GLU A 79 -5.30 6.79 1.67
C GLU A 79 -3.97 6.97 0.92
N ALA A 80 -2.85 6.90 1.63
CA ALA A 80 -1.53 7.17 1.06
C ALA A 80 -1.12 6.14 -0.01
N ILE A 81 -1.32 4.84 0.24
CA ILE A 81 -0.97 3.79 -0.74
C ILE A 81 -1.88 3.79 -1.97
N ASN A 82 -3.07 4.40 -1.86
CA ASN A 82 -4.06 4.46 -2.93
C ASN A 82 -4.09 5.81 -3.67
N VAL A 83 -3.17 6.74 -3.40
CA VAL A 83 -3.16 8.07 -4.05
C VAL A 83 -2.98 8.02 -5.58
N LEU A 84 -2.47 6.89 -6.11
CA LEU A 84 -2.33 6.66 -7.56
C LEU A 84 -3.51 5.90 -8.18
N ASN A 85 -4.46 5.41 -7.37
CA ASN A 85 -5.63 4.63 -7.80
C ASN A 85 -6.85 5.52 -8.17
N GLY A 86 -6.58 6.68 -8.78
CA GLY A 86 -7.61 7.56 -9.39
C GLY A 86 -8.01 7.15 -10.79
#